data_AF-A0A852HW57-F1
#
_entry.id   AF-A0A852HW57-F1
#
_cell.length_a   1.000
_cell.length_b   1.000
_cell.length_c   1.000
_cell.angle_alpha   90.00
_cell.angle_beta   90.00
_cell.angle_gamma   90.00
#
_symmetry.space_group_name_H-M   'P 1'
#
loop_
_entity.id
_entity.type
_entity.pdbx_description
1 polymer ?
#
loop_
_entity_poly.entity_id
_entity_poly.type
_entity_poly.pdbx_seq_one_letter_code
_entity_poly.pdbx_strand_id
1 'polypeptide(L)'
;FDFCQAEGKKRPSENLGQVLFGERIEPSPYRFTFNKQETCKSVCTKTYDTTKPEDKEKLDFLKKSMLLNYQHHWIVDNMPVTWCYDVEDGHRFCNPGFPIGCYITEDGRPKDACVISSEFHEKDTFYIFNHVDIKIYYHVVENEALGARLVAAKLEPKSYKHTHPDNPDCSGVPMDISNKASGEVKIAYTYSVTFQEEPTIRWASRWDYILESMPHTHIQWFSIMNSLVIVLFLSGMVAMIMLRTLHKDIARYNQMDSTEDAQEEFGWKLVHGDIFRPPRKGMLLSVFLGSGTQILIMTFVTLFFACLGFLSPANRGALMTCAVVLWVLLGTPAGYVAARFYK
;
A
#
# COMPACT_ATOMS: atom_id res chain seq x y z
N PHE A 1 -14.60 14.74 7.99
CA PHE A 1 -15.54 14.56 6.86
C PHE A 1 -16.95 14.39 7.39
N ASP A 2 -17.93 15.05 6.79
CA ASP A 2 -19.35 14.96 7.18
C ASP A 2 -20.11 13.89 6.37
N PHE A 3 -19.59 12.67 6.36
CA PHE A 3 -20.27 11.52 5.74
C PHE A 3 -21.31 10.89 6.67
N CYS A 4 -22.08 9.93 6.16
CA CYS A 4 -22.98 9.12 6.97
C CYS A 4 -22.18 8.33 8.03
N GLN A 5 -22.56 8.44 9.30
CA GLN A 5 -21.92 7.72 10.41
C GLN A 5 -22.81 6.57 10.87
N ALA A 6 -22.19 5.47 11.32
CA ALA A 6 -22.93 4.36 11.93
C ALA A 6 -23.20 4.62 13.41
N GLU A 7 -24.46 4.48 13.85
CA GLU A 7 -24.81 4.61 15.26
C GLU A 7 -24.38 3.38 16.08
N GLY A 8 -23.81 3.62 17.26
CA GLY A 8 -23.72 2.62 18.34
C GLY A 8 -22.71 1.48 18.20
N LYS A 9 -21.87 1.44 17.16
CA LYS A 9 -20.85 0.40 17.00
C LYS A 9 -19.50 0.83 17.59
N LYS A 10 -18.97 0.03 18.52
CA LYS A 10 -17.61 0.19 19.04
C LYS A 10 -16.59 -0.06 17.92
N ARG A 11 -15.52 0.71 17.89
CA ARG A 11 -14.39 0.47 16.98
C ARG A 11 -13.82 -0.94 17.21
N PRO A 12 -13.48 -1.69 16.15
CA PRO A 12 -12.83 -2.98 16.31
C PRO A 12 -11.46 -2.81 17.00
N SER A 13 -10.99 -3.86 17.67
CA SER A 13 -9.67 -3.85 18.31
C SER A 13 -8.57 -3.83 17.25
N GLU A 14 -7.61 -2.92 17.39
CA GLU A 14 -6.44 -2.78 16.52
C GLU A 14 -5.22 -3.46 17.17
N ASN A 15 -4.33 -4.03 16.36
CA ASN A 15 -3.03 -4.49 16.85
C ASN A 15 -2.00 -3.34 16.86
N LEU A 16 -0.86 -3.56 17.53
CA LEU A 16 0.19 -2.54 17.69
C LEU A 16 0.64 -1.94 16.35
N GLY A 17 0.85 -2.77 15.33
CA GLY A 17 1.28 -2.33 14.01
C GLY A 17 0.23 -1.47 13.30
N GLN A 18 -1.05 -1.81 13.42
CA GLN A 18 -2.14 -0.98 12.88
C GLN A 18 -2.20 0.39 13.55
N VAL A 19 -2.04 0.44 14.88
CA VAL A 19 -1.99 1.69 15.64
C VAL A 19 -0.80 2.55 15.19
N LEU A 20 0.37 1.93 14.99
CA LEU A 20 1.58 2.64 14.55
C LEU A 20 1.48 3.18 13.12
N PHE A 21 0.78 2.48 12.22
CA PHE A 21 0.47 3.00 10.89
C PHE A 21 -0.67 4.02 10.90
N GLY A 22 -1.30 4.27 12.05
CA GLY A 22 -2.43 5.18 12.16
C GLY A 22 -3.69 4.66 11.47
N GLU A 23 -3.79 3.35 11.22
CA GLU A 23 -5.03 2.75 10.73
C GLU A 23 -6.08 2.90 11.81
N ARG A 24 -7.14 3.67 11.51
CA ARG A 24 -8.30 3.81 12.39
C ARG A 24 -9.53 3.27 11.68
N ILE A 25 -9.97 2.08 12.07
CA ILE A 25 -11.11 1.44 11.42
C ILE A 25 -12.40 1.93 12.09
N GLU A 26 -13.29 2.50 11.28
CA GLU A 26 -14.60 2.93 11.74
C GLU A 26 -15.70 2.12 11.04
N PRO A 27 -16.76 1.72 11.77
CA PRO A 27 -17.89 1.04 11.18
C PRO A 27 -18.65 1.98 10.25
N SER A 28 -18.96 1.50 9.05
CA SER A 28 -19.78 2.23 8.09
C SER A 28 -21.28 1.93 8.28
N PRO A 29 -22.18 2.85 7.87
CA PRO A 29 -23.63 2.66 7.98
C PRO A 29 -24.24 1.71 6.94
N TYR A 30 -23.44 1.20 6.00
CA TYR A 30 -23.85 0.27 4.96
C TYR A 30 -24.08 -1.13 5.57
N ARG A 31 -25.33 -1.62 5.51
CA ARG A 31 -25.74 -2.87 6.17
C ARG A 31 -26.55 -3.76 5.22
N PHE A 32 -25.91 -4.80 4.72
CA PHE A 32 -26.52 -5.81 3.86
C PHE A 32 -26.37 -7.21 4.47
N THR A 33 -27.23 -8.12 4.03
CA THR A 33 -27.23 -9.53 4.44
C THR A 33 -26.68 -10.38 3.31
N PHE A 34 -25.85 -11.37 3.63
CA PHE A 34 -25.29 -12.29 2.64
C PHE A 34 -26.39 -12.97 1.82
N ASN A 35 -26.17 -13.10 0.51
CA ASN A 35 -27.10 -13.68 -0.46
C ASN A 35 -28.48 -12.99 -0.56
N LYS A 36 -28.59 -11.75 -0.09
CA LYS A 36 -29.77 -10.91 -0.29
C LYS A 36 -29.41 -9.72 -1.16
N GLN A 37 -29.80 -9.78 -2.43
CA GLN A 37 -29.60 -8.66 -3.34
C GLN A 37 -30.47 -7.47 -2.92
N GLU A 38 -29.87 -6.30 -2.89
CA GLU A 38 -30.55 -5.04 -2.58
C GLU A 38 -30.15 -4.02 -3.63
N THR A 39 -31.12 -3.28 -4.15
CA THR A 39 -30.90 -2.27 -5.19
C THR A 39 -31.32 -0.91 -4.68
N CYS A 40 -30.48 0.10 -4.86
CA CYS A 40 -30.77 1.49 -4.50
C CYS A 40 -31.26 1.70 -3.06
N LYS A 41 -30.62 1.06 -2.09
CA LYS A 41 -30.98 1.21 -0.69
C LYS A 41 -30.43 2.52 -0.12
N SER A 42 -31.30 3.29 0.54
CA SER A 42 -30.92 4.56 1.19
C SER A 42 -30.07 4.32 2.46
N VAL A 43 -29.07 5.17 2.66
CA VAL A 43 -28.17 5.15 3.82
C VAL A 43 -28.43 6.35 4.71
N CYS A 44 -28.20 7.55 4.19
CA CYS A 44 -28.52 8.81 4.84
C CYS A 44 -28.58 9.93 3.80
N THR A 45 -29.23 11.03 4.17
CA THR A 45 -29.27 12.25 3.36
C THR A 45 -28.55 13.36 4.12
N LYS A 46 -27.61 14.02 3.45
CA LYS A 46 -26.90 15.19 3.96
C LYS A 46 -27.42 16.43 3.25
N THR A 47 -27.70 17.46 4.02
CA THR A 47 -28.24 18.73 3.52
C THR A 47 -27.26 19.83 3.89
N TYR A 48 -26.83 20.61 2.90
CA TYR A 48 -25.94 21.75 3.07
C TYR A 48 -26.63 23.02 2.58
N ASP A 49 -26.85 23.97 3.47
CA ASP A 49 -27.38 25.28 3.11
C ASP A 49 -26.24 26.28 2.91
N THR A 50 -26.01 26.73 1.68
CA THR A 50 -24.92 27.68 1.35
C THR A 50 -25.10 29.06 2.01
N THR A 51 -26.28 29.37 2.53
CA THR A 51 -26.53 30.60 3.29
C THR A 51 -26.02 30.52 4.74
N LYS A 52 -25.88 29.30 5.28
CA LYS A 52 -25.36 29.06 6.63
C LYS A 52 -23.84 28.87 6.58
N PRO A 53 -23.06 29.61 7.39
CA PRO A 53 -21.60 29.56 7.33
C PRO A 53 -21.04 28.16 7.66
N GLU A 54 -21.62 27.45 8.63
CA GLU A 54 -21.15 26.11 9.03
C GLU A 54 -21.35 25.06 7.93
N ASP A 55 -22.50 25.07 7.27
CA ASP A 55 -22.82 24.12 6.20
C ASP A 55 -22.03 24.44 4.93
N LYS A 56 -21.79 25.73 4.66
CA LYS A 56 -20.89 26.18 3.60
C LYS A 56 -19.47 25.67 3.82
N GLU A 57 -18.93 25.77 5.04
CA GLU A 57 -17.59 25.26 5.34
C GLU A 57 -17.48 23.74 5.13
N LYS A 58 -18.50 22.97 5.54
CA LYS A 58 -18.56 21.52 5.29
C LYS A 58 -18.61 21.18 3.80
N LEU A 59 -19.42 21.92 3.03
CA LEU A 59 -19.53 21.74 1.58
C LEU A 59 -18.22 22.12 0.86
N ASP A 60 -17.58 23.22 1.25
CA ASP A 60 -16.30 23.65 0.70
C ASP A 60 -15.19 22.64 1.04
N PHE A 61 -15.20 22.07 2.25
CA PHE A 61 -14.31 20.98 2.62
C PHE A 61 -14.51 19.73 1.75
N LEU A 62 -15.77 19.38 1.45
CA LEU A 62 -16.09 18.26 0.55
C LEU A 62 -15.58 18.53 -0.88
N LYS A 63 -15.81 19.73 -1.42
CA LYS A 63 -15.28 20.17 -2.72
C LYS A 63 -13.76 20.11 -2.77
N LYS A 64 -13.09 20.67 -1.76
CA LYS A 64 -11.62 20.62 -1.62
C LYS A 64 -11.10 19.18 -1.57
N SER A 65 -11.83 18.28 -0.93
CA SER A 65 -11.45 16.87 -0.84
C SER A 65 -11.53 16.17 -2.19
N MET A 66 -12.52 16.51 -3.03
CA MET A 66 -12.60 16.04 -4.41
C MET A 66 -11.45 16.61 -5.27
N LEU A 67 -11.11 17.89 -5.11
CA LEU A 67 -9.94 18.49 -5.79
C LEU A 67 -8.62 17.82 -5.44
N LEU A 68 -8.47 17.41 -4.18
CA LEU A 68 -7.26 16.74 -3.68
C LEU A 68 -7.29 15.22 -3.89
N ASN A 69 -8.27 14.70 -4.64
CA ASN A 69 -8.45 13.28 -4.96
C ASN A 69 -8.44 12.38 -3.69
N TYR A 70 -9.13 12.81 -2.64
CA TYR A 70 -9.31 11.96 -1.46
C TYR A 70 -10.14 10.72 -1.80
N GLN A 71 -9.71 9.58 -1.25
CA GLN A 71 -10.30 8.27 -1.53
C GLN A 71 -10.86 7.62 -0.26
N HIS A 72 -11.97 6.93 -0.43
CA HIS A 72 -12.54 6.00 0.52
C HIS A 72 -11.78 4.68 0.47
N HIS A 73 -11.30 4.22 1.63
CA HIS A 73 -10.73 2.89 1.81
C HIS A 73 -11.69 2.05 2.64
N TRP A 74 -12.39 1.12 1.97
CA TRP A 74 -13.38 0.25 2.60
C TRP A 74 -12.85 -1.15 2.75
N ILE A 75 -13.38 -1.86 3.75
CA ILE A 75 -12.91 -3.18 4.13
C ILE A 75 -14.13 -4.06 4.42
N VAL A 76 -14.17 -5.23 3.80
CA VAL A 76 -15.19 -6.26 4.02
C VAL A 76 -14.49 -7.58 4.27
N ASP A 77 -14.82 -8.26 5.37
CA ASP A 77 -14.17 -9.52 5.79
C ASP A 77 -12.62 -9.45 5.76
N ASN A 78 -12.08 -8.36 6.32
CA ASN A 78 -10.65 -8.07 6.36
C ASN A 78 -9.99 -7.77 4.99
N MET A 79 -10.72 -7.87 3.87
CA MET A 79 -10.24 -7.58 2.53
C MET A 79 -10.55 -6.14 2.11
N PRO A 80 -9.63 -5.44 1.42
CA PRO A 80 -9.91 -4.13 0.87
C PRO A 80 -10.92 -4.23 -0.28
N VAL A 81 -11.85 -3.30 -0.31
CA VAL A 81 -12.76 -3.14 -1.44
C VAL A 81 -12.00 -2.45 -2.56
N THR A 82 -12.01 -3.06 -3.75
CA THR A 82 -11.30 -2.53 -4.92
C THR A 82 -12.26 -1.93 -5.93
N TRP A 83 -11.87 -0.80 -6.50
CA TRP A 83 -12.53 -0.23 -7.66
C TRP A 83 -11.69 -0.47 -8.90
N CYS A 84 -12.31 -1.05 -9.92
CA CYS A 84 -11.67 -1.30 -11.20
C CYS A 84 -12.32 -0.46 -12.30
N TYR A 85 -11.51 0.14 -13.15
CA TYR A 85 -11.95 0.93 -14.30
C TYR A 85 -11.05 0.64 -15.50
N ASP A 86 -11.63 0.76 -16.70
CA ASP A 86 -10.90 0.57 -17.95
C ASP A 86 -10.28 1.91 -18.37
N VAL A 87 -9.01 1.87 -18.77
CA VAL A 87 -8.26 3.02 -19.28
C VAL A 87 -8.35 3.03 -20.81
N GLU A 88 -8.17 4.19 -21.45
CA GLU A 88 -8.25 4.36 -22.92
C GLU A 88 -7.40 3.36 -23.71
N ASP A 89 -6.28 2.88 -23.15
CA ASP A 89 -5.41 1.86 -23.76
C ASP A 89 -5.99 0.42 -23.71
N GLY A 90 -7.24 0.23 -23.27
CA GLY A 90 -7.90 -1.07 -23.14
C GLY A 90 -7.41 -1.91 -21.95
N HIS A 91 -6.52 -1.35 -21.12
CA HIS A 91 -6.07 -1.98 -19.89
C HIS A 91 -7.02 -1.68 -18.73
N ARG A 92 -7.40 -2.73 -17.99
CA ARG A 92 -8.20 -2.62 -16.78
C ARG A 92 -7.31 -2.36 -15.57
N PHE A 93 -7.52 -1.26 -14.87
CA PHE A 93 -6.79 -0.92 -13.65
C PHE A 93 -7.68 -1.06 -12.43
N CYS A 94 -7.15 -1.63 -11.35
CA CYS A 94 -7.86 -1.87 -10.09
C CYS A 94 -7.09 -1.22 -8.95
N ASN A 95 -7.74 -0.32 -8.21
CA ASN A 95 -7.18 0.31 -7.02
C ASN A 95 -7.90 -0.14 -5.76
N PRO A 96 -7.18 -0.36 -4.64
CA PRO A 96 -7.81 -0.47 -3.34
C PRO A 96 -8.37 0.91 -2.95
N GLY A 97 -9.68 0.97 -2.74
CA GLY A 97 -10.39 2.22 -2.50
C GLY A 97 -10.92 2.91 -3.76
N PHE A 98 -11.70 3.96 -3.55
CA PHE A 98 -12.38 4.70 -4.61
C PHE A 98 -12.49 6.19 -4.22
N PRO A 99 -12.45 7.11 -5.18
CA PRO A 99 -12.51 8.55 -4.91
C PRO A 99 -13.88 8.98 -4.39
N ILE A 100 -13.91 10.07 -3.60
CA ILE A 100 -15.15 10.68 -3.10
C ILE A 100 -16.03 11.19 -4.27
N GLY A 101 -15.37 11.61 -5.35
CA GLY A 101 -16.00 12.21 -6.51
C GLY A 101 -14.93 12.71 -7.46
N CYS A 102 -15.33 13.57 -8.38
CA CYS A 102 -14.43 14.12 -9.38
C CYS A 102 -14.80 15.58 -9.70
N TYR A 103 -13.88 16.32 -10.32
CA TYR A 103 -14.06 17.73 -10.67
C TYR A 103 -13.68 17.98 -12.13
N ILE A 104 -14.53 18.70 -12.85
CA ILE A 104 -14.26 19.18 -14.20
C ILE A 104 -13.82 20.63 -14.14
N THR A 105 -12.62 20.90 -14.65
CA THR A 105 -12.05 22.25 -14.67
C THR A 105 -12.85 23.19 -15.57
N GLU A 106 -12.63 24.50 -15.42
CA GLU A 106 -13.24 25.50 -16.30
C GLU A 106 -12.94 25.27 -17.79
N ASP A 107 -11.78 24.67 -18.09
CA ASP A 107 -11.37 24.28 -19.45
C ASP A 107 -12.22 23.14 -20.05
N GLY A 108 -13.05 22.48 -19.23
CA GLY A 108 -13.91 21.37 -19.64
C GLY A 108 -13.16 20.06 -19.91
N ARG A 109 -11.94 19.91 -19.38
CA ARG A 109 -11.15 18.67 -19.54
C ARG A 109 -11.42 17.74 -18.36
N PRO A 110 -12.00 16.55 -18.56
CA PRO A 110 -12.12 15.57 -17.50
C PRO A 110 -10.72 15.09 -17.08
N LYS A 111 -10.50 14.99 -15.78
CA LYS A 111 -9.27 14.45 -15.19
C LYS A 111 -9.62 13.39 -14.15
N ASP A 112 -8.65 12.53 -13.86
CA ASP A 112 -8.75 11.51 -12.82
C ASP A 112 -10.02 10.64 -12.97
N ALA A 113 -10.81 10.55 -11.92
CA ALA A 113 -12.03 9.77 -11.88
C ALA A 113 -13.16 10.32 -12.76
N CYS A 114 -13.07 11.54 -13.30
CA CYS A 114 -14.09 12.04 -14.22
C CYS A 114 -14.06 11.39 -15.60
N VAL A 115 -12.98 10.68 -15.95
CA VAL A 115 -12.84 10.02 -17.27
C VAL A 115 -13.76 8.79 -17.38
N ILE A 116 -14.28 8.28 -16.26
CA ILE A 116 -15.04 7.03 -16.23
C ILE A 116 -16.44 7.12 -16.83
N SER A 117 -17.00 8.33 -16.96
CA SER A 117 -18.33 8.53 -17.52
C SER A 117 -18.35 9.78 -18.39
N SER A 118 -18.83 9.63 -19.62
CA SER A 118 -19.08 10.75 -20.53
C SER A 118 -20.20 11.69 -20.06
N GLU A 119 -20.99 11.26 -19.08
CA GLU A 119 -22.05 12.10 -18.48
C GLU A 119 -21.48 13.23 -17.61
N PHE A 120 -20.22 13.12 -17.19
CA PHE A 120 -19.53 14.20 -16.49
C PHE A 120 -18.94 15.17 -17.53
N HIS A 121 -19.69 16.20 -17.88
CA HIS A 121 -19.29 17.15 -18.94
C HIS A 121 -19.49 18.63 -18.59
N GLU A 122 -20.22 18.95 -17.52
CA GLU A 122 -20.46 20.34 -17.14
C GLU A 122 -19.18 21.01 -16.64
N LYS A 123 -18.91 22.21 -17.15
CA LYS A 123 -17.70 22.97 -16.80
C LYS A 123 -17.82 23.51 -15.36
N ASP A 124 -16.68 23.62 -14.67
CA ASP A 124 -16.60 24.21 -13.31
C ASP A 124 -17.58 23.53 -12.32
N THR A 125 -17.66 22.20 -12.41
CA THR A 125 -18.67 21.41 -11.72
C THR A 125 -18.05 20.18 -11.06
N PHE A 126 -18.48 19.93 -9.82
CA PHE A 126 -18.11 18.75 -9.06
C PHE A 126 -19.17 17.66 -9.21
N TYR A 127 -18.74 16.41 -9.38
CA TYR A 127 -19.61 15.25 -9.36
C TYR A 127 -19.25 14.38 -8.17
N ILE A 128 -20.20 14.22 -7.25
CA ILE A 128 -19.99 13.38 -6.07
C ILE A 128 -20.44 11.94 -6.34
N PHE A 129 -19.66 10.98 -5.87
CA PHE A 129 -20.02 9.56 -5.94
C PHE A 129 -20.83 9.19 -4.71
N ASN A 130 -22.12 9.51 -4.77
CA ASN A 130 -23.08 9.26 -3.69
C ASN A 130 -23.75 7.88 -3.77
N HIS A 131 -23.56 7.14 -4.86
CA HIS A 131 -24.04 5.77 -4.99
C HIS A 131 -22.87 4.80 -5.18
N VAL A 132 -22.98 3.62 -4.57
CA VAL A 132 -21.99 2.56 -4.74
C VAL A 132 -22.64 1.22 -5.07
N ASP A 133 -22.20 0.62 -6.16
CA ASP A 133 -22.56 -0.74 -6.54
C ASP A 133 -21.54 -1.73 -5.98
N ILE A 134 -21.92 -2.43 -4.93
CA ILE A 134 -21.07 -3.40 -4.23
C ILE A 134 -21.29 -4.78 -4.86
N LYS A 135 -20.21 -5.39 -5.35
CA LYS A 135 -20.18 -6.74 -5.92
C LYS A 135 -19.34 -7.64 -5.03
N ILE A 136 -19.98 -8.59 -4.36
CA ILE A 136 -19.33 -9.55 -3.46
C ILE A 136 -19.21 -10.89 -4.19
N TYR A 137 -17.97 -11.35 -4.36
CA TYR A 137 -17.67 -12.66 -4.93
C TYR A 137 -17.44 -13.65 -3.81
N TYR A 138 -18.04 -14.83 -3.92
CA TYR A 138 -17.96 -15.86 -2.90
C TYR A 138 -17.76 -17.26 -3.50
N HIS A 139 -17.20 -18.15 -2.70
CA HIS A 139 -16.98 -19.55 -3.02
C HIS A 139 -17.77 -20.41 -2.03
N VAL A 140 -18.57 -21.35 -2.52
CA VAL A 140 -19.33 -22.31 -1.69
C VAL A 140 -18.49 -23.55 -1.43
N VAL A 141 -18.28 -23.90 -0.15
CA VAL A 141 -17.48 -25.09 0.20
C VAL A 141 -18.37 -26.33 0.13
N GLU A 142 -18.10 -27.24 -0.82
CA GLU A 142 -18.93 -28.43 -1.09
C GLU A 142 -19.08 -29.40 0.09
N ASN A 143 -18.14 -29.43 1.04
CA ASN A 143 -18.08 -30.43 2.11
C ASN A 143 -18.37 -29.90 3.53
N GLU A 144 -18.60 -28.60 3.71
CA GLU A 144 -19.00 -28.03 5.01
C GLU A 144 -20.45 -27.55 4.91
N ALA A 145 -21.30 -27.98 5.84
CA ALA A 145 -22.70 -27.58 5.91
C ALA A 145 -22.86 -26.06 5.80
N LEU A 146 -23.34 -25.57 4.64
CA LEU A 146 -23.82 -24.21 4.39
C LEU A 146 -22.80 -23.07 4.65
N GLY A 147 -21.51 -23.30 4.37
CA GLY A 147 -20.47 -22.27 4.48
C GLY A 147 -20.11 -21.61 3.14
N ALA A 148 -20.38 -20.32 2.98
CA ALA A 148 -19.85 -19.51 1.87
C ALA A 148 -18.67 -18.66 2.36
N ARG A 149 -17.57 -18.62 1.60
CA ARG A 149 -16.38 -17.83 1.91
C ARG A 149 -16.23 -16.70 0.90
N LEU A 150 -16.03 -15.47 1.37
CA LEU A 150 -15.81 -14.32 0.50
C LEU A 150 -14.40 -14.41 -0.12
N VAL A 151 -14.34 -14.22 -1.44
CA VAL A 151 -13.09 -14.30 -2.23
C VAL A 151 -12.70 -12.97 -2.86
N ALA A 152 -13.65 -12.08 -3.14
CA ALA A 152 -13.34 -10.72 -3.56
C ALA A 152 -14.48 -9.75 -3.22
N ALA A 153 -14.13 -8.48 -3.03
CA ALA A 153 -15.08 -7.39 -2.87
C ALA A 153 -14.71 -6.27 -3.86
N LYS A 154 -15.53 -6.12 -4.90
CA LYS A 154 -15.38 -5.05 -5.90
C LYS A 154 -16.49 -4.02 -5.73
N LEU A 155 -16.20 -2.76 -6.06
CA LEU A 155 -17.16 -1.67 -5.97
C LEU A 155 -17.07 -0.78 -7.22
N GLU A 156 -18.23 -0.36 -7.72
CA GLU A 156 -18.35 0.62 -8.79
C GLU A 156 -19.00 1.89 -8.23
N PRO A 157 -18.26 3.01 -8.14
CA PRO A 157 -18.83 4.27 -7.70
C PRO A 157 -19.67 4.89 -8.81
N LYS A 158 -20.82 5.44 -8.44
CA LYS A 158 -21.74 6.12 -9.35
C LYS A 158 -22.25 7.41 -8.73
N SER A 159 -22.73 8.30 -9.57
CA SER A 159 -23.31 9.58 -9.18
C SER A 159 -24.77 9.62 -9.61
N TYR A 160 -25.68 9.88 -8.67
CA TYR A 160 -27.12 9.99 -8.95
C TYR A 160 -27.74 11.18 -8.23
N LYS A 161 -28.36 12.08 -8.99
CA LYS A 161 -29.20 13.16 -8.50
C LYS A 161 -30.59 12.60 -8.21
N HIS A 162 -30.79 12.16 -6.97
CA HIS A 162 -32.07 11.60 -6.52
C HIS A 162 -33.16 12.67 -6.48
N THR A 163 -34.26 12.44 -7.20
CA THR A 163 -35.45 13.30 -7.20
C THR A 163 -36.25 13.15 -5.91
N HIS A 164 -36.28 11.94 -5.35
CA HIS A 164 -36.92 11.60 -4.08
C HIS A 164 -35.88 11.03 -3.11
N PRO A 165 -35.33 11.84 -2.18
CA PRO A 165 -34.30 11.39 -1.23
C PRO A 165 -34.76 10.24 -0.31
N ASP A 166 -36.05 10.20 0.00
CA ASP A 166 -36.64 9.21 0.92
C ASP A 166 -36.92 7.85 0.24
N ASN A 167 -37.08 7.85 -1.09
CA ASN A 167 -37.23 6.64 -1.90
C ASN A 167 -36.43 6.77 -3.19
N PRO A 168 -35.10 6.59 -3.12
CA PRO A 168 -34.22 6.80 -4.24
C PRO A 168 -34.45 5.75 -5.34
N ASP A 169 -34.40 6.19 -6.59
CA ASP A 169 -34.67 5.40 -7.80
C ASP A 169 -33.38 4.94 -8.52
N CYS A 170 -32.25 5.59 -8.24
CA CYS A 170 -30.94 5.33 -8.85
C CYS A 170 -30.95 5.31 -10.39
N SER A 171 -31.84 6.12 -10.98
CA SER A 171 -32.02 6.24 -12.43
C SER A 171 -31.87 7.68 -12.93
N GLY A 172 -31.47 8.60 -12.05
CA GLY A 172 -31.32 10.02 -12.37
C GLY A 172 -30.02 10.37 -13.09
N VAL A 173 -29.93 11.62 -13.53
CA VAL A 173 -28.66 12.23 -14.01
C VAL A 173 -27.63 12.29 -12.88
N PRO A 174 -26.32 12.44 -13.18
CA PRO A 174 -25.30 12.62 -12.15
C PRO A 174 -25.59 13.75 -11.15
N MET A 175 -25.17 13.55 -9.90
CA MET A 175 -25.26 14.58 -8.86
C MET A 175 -24.16 15.62 -9.05
N ASP A 176 -24.53 16.70 -9.71
CA ASP A 176 -23.69 17.87 -9.96
C ASP A 176 -23.74 18.87 -8.78
N ILE A 177 -22.59 19.44 -8.45
CA ILE A 177 -22.43 20.52 -7.49
C ILE A 177 -21.61 21.62 -8.17
N SER A 178 -22.29 22.53 -8.86
CA SER A 178 -21.65 23.67 -9.51
C SER A 178 -21.04 24.63 -8.49
N ASN A 179 -19.94 25.31 -8.84
CA ASN A 179 -19.39 26.40 -8.03
C ASN A 179 -20.25 27.66 -8.00
N LYS A 180 -21.11 27.83 -9.01
CA LYS A 180 -21.98 29.01 -9.15
C LYS A 180 -23.35 28.81 -8.51
N ALA A 181 -23.69 27.59 -8.09
CA ALA A 181 -24.97 27.27 -7.48
C ALA A 181 -25.06 27.85 -6.06
N SER A 182 -26.16 28.56 -5.78
CA SER A 182 -26.53 29.02 -4.44
C SER A 182 -27.86 28.38 -4.02
N GLY A 183 -28.03 28.16 -2.72
CA GLY A 183 -29.19 27.49 -2.14
C GLY A 183 -28.84 26.24 -1.32
N GLU A 184 -29.84 25.37 -1.19
CA GLU A 184 -29.79 24.11 -0.43
C GLU A 184 -29.33 22.96 -1.33
N VAL A 185 -28.25 22.29 -0.94
CA VAL A 185 -27.69 21.12 -1.63
C VAL A 185 -27.99 19.86 -0.81
N LYS A 186 -28.83 18.98 -1.36
CA LYS A 186 -29.17 17.68 -0.74
C LYS A 186 -28.44 16.55 -1.43
N ILE A 187 -27.68 15.78 -0.67
CA ILE A 187 -26.91 14.62 -1.13
C ILE A 187 -27.46 13.39 -0.40
N ALA A 188 -28.24 12.58 -1.11
CA ALA A 188 -28.68 11.28 -0.61
C ALA A 188 -27.65 10.21 -0.98
N TYR A 189 -27.13 9.50 0.02
CA TYR A 189 -26.19 8.39 -0.17
C TYR A 189 -26.94 7.07 -0.24
N THR A 190 -26.62 6.29 -1.26
CA THR A 190 -27.33 5.04 -1.57
C THR A 190 -26.35 3.94 -1.97
N TYR A 191 -26.80 2.69 -1.96
CA TYR A 191 -25.98 1.56 -2.41
C TYR A 191 -26.82 0.44 -2.99
N SER A 192 -26.20 -0.36 -3.85
CA SER A 192 -26.73 -1.64 -4.29
C SER A 192 -25.73 -2.75 -3.94
N VAL A 193 -26.22 -3.95 -3.67
CA VAL A 193 -25.39 -5.11 -3.36
C VAL A 193 -25.81 -6.29 -4.21
N THR A 194 -24.83 -6.88 -4.88
CA THR A 194 -24.98 -8.11 -5.64
C THR A 194 -23.97 -9.15 -5.17
N PHE A 195 -24.37 -10.42 -5.28
CA PHE A 195 -23.55 -11.55 -4.88
C PHE A 195 -23.35 -12.45 -6.09
N GLN A 196 -22.10 -12.82 -6.37
CA GLN A 196 -21.74 -13.69 -7.47
C GLN A 196 -20.89 -14.85 -6.96
N GLU A 197 -21.28 -16.07 -7.31
CA GLU A 197 -20.49 -17.25 -6.99
C GLU A 197 -19.30 -17.37 -7.96
N GLU A 198 -18.12 -17.64 -7.43
CA GLU A 198 -16.89 -17.84 -8.19
C GLU A 198 -16.17 -19.12 -7.70
N PRO A 199 -16.43 -20.27 -8.34
CA PRO A 199 -15.89 -21.56 -7.87
C PRO A 199 -14.40 -21.73 -8.20
N THR A 200 -13.85 -20.95 -9.12
CA THR A 200 -12.47 -21.10 -9.59
C THR A 200 -11.43 -20.56 -8.61
N ILE A 201 -11.80 -19.53 -7.82
CA ILE A 201 -10.88 -18.88 -6.88
C ILE A 201 -10.86 -19.65 -5.57
N ARG A 202 -9.70 -20.21 -5.21
CA ARG A 202 -9.50 -20.82 -3.90
C ARG A 202 -9.43 -19.74 -2.82
N TRP A 203 -9.97 -20.04 -1.64
CA TRP A 203 -9.93 -19.09 -0.52
C TRP A 203 -8.51 -18.65 -0.13
N ALA A 204 -7.51 -19.54 -0.26
CA ALA A 204 -6.11 -19.22 0.04
C ALA A 204 -5.50 -18.16 -0.91
N SER A 205 -5.97 -18.08 -2.15
CA SER A 205 -5.52 -17.13 -3.17
C SER A 205 -6.42 -15.89 -3.27
N ARG A 206 -7.31 -15.66 -2.29
CA ARG A 206 -8.27 -14.55 -2.32
C ARG A 206 -7.64 -13.15 -2.27
N TRP A 207 -6.33 -13.04 -2.05
CA TRP A 207 -5.62 -11.76 -2.07
C TRP A 207 -5.09 -11.41 -3.47
N ASP A 208 -5.13 -12.34 -4.42
CA ASP A 208 -4.54 -12.16 -5.75
C ASP A 208 -5.30 -11.11 -6.58
N TYR A 209 -6.60 -10.92 -6.36
CA TYR A 209 -7.38 -9.90 -7.08
C TYR A 209 -6.92 -8.47 -6.78
N ILE A 210 -6.26 -8.24 -5.64
CA ILE A 210 -5.70 -6.93 -5.28
C ILE A 210 -4.42 -6.65 -6.10
N LEU A 211 -3.76 -7.71 -6.57
CA LEU A 211 -2.55 -7.63 -7.39
C LEU A 211 -2.86 -7.67 -8.90
N GLU A 212 -4.14 -7.72 -9.29
CA GLU A 212 -4.62 -7.83 -10.68
C GLU A 212 -4.11 -6.67 -11.57
N SER A 213 -3.89 -5.49 -10.99
CA SER A 213 -3.42 -4.28 -11.67
C SER A 213 -1.92 -4.02 -11.57
N MET A 214 -1.15 -4.92 -10.94
CA MET A 214 0.31 -4.75 -10.89
C MET A 214 0.89 -4.85 -12.31
N PRO A 215 1.56 -3.80 -12.81
CA PRO A 215 2.05 -3.76 -14.18
C PRO A 215 3.00 -4.93 -14.44
N HIS A 216 2.86 -5.48 -15.64
CA HIS A 216 3.50 -6.70 -16.13
C HIS A 216 4.90 -6.96 -15.55
N THR A 217 5.09 -8.17 -15.01
CA THR A 217 6.32 -8.74 -14.43
C THR A 217 7.59 -8.52 -15.27
N HIS A 218 7.45 -8.23 -16.56
CA HIS A 218 8.54 -7.95 -17.49
C HIS A 218 9.42 -6.77 -17.07
N ILE A 219 8.86 -5.68 -16.54
CA ILE A 219 9.66 -4.50 -16.15
C ILE A 219 10.53 -4.80 -14.92
N GLN A 220 9.98 -5.57 -13.97
CA GLN A 220 10.72 -5.96 -12.76
C GLN A 220 11.86 -6.94 -13.09
N TRP A 221 11.61 -7.93 -13.96
CA TRP A 221 12.64 -8.85 -14.43
C TRP A 221 13.77 -8.14 -15.18
N PHE A 222 13.46 -7.09 -15.95
CA PHE A 222 14.47 -6.28 -16.61
C PHE A 222 15.39 -5.57 -15.59
N SER A 223 14.82 -5.03 -14.50
CA SER A 223 15.61 -4.41 -13.43
C SER A 223 16.51 -5.42 -12.70
N ILE A 224 15.99 -6.62 -12.41
CA ILE A 224 16.77 -7.71 -11.79
C ILE A 224 17.93 -8.12 -12.70
N MET A 225 17.67 -8.34 -13.99
CA MET A 225 18.72 -8.69 -14.95
C MET A 225 19.78 -7.59 -15.06
N ASN A 226 19.36 -6.32 -15.16
CA ASN A 226 20.27 -5.18 -15.25
C ASN A 226 21.17 -5.08 -14.01
N SER A 227 20.59 -5.20 -12.81
CA SER A 227 21.37 -5.19 -11.56
C SER A 227 22.33 -6.37 -11.46
N LEU A 228 21.92 -7.58 -11.88
CA LEU A 228 22.78 -8.76 -11.92
C LEU A 228 23.97 -8.56 -12.86
N VAL A 229 23.77 -8.01 -14.05
CA VAL A 229 24.86 -7.72 -15.01
C VAL A 229 25.85 -6.72 -14.44
N ILE A 230 25.35 -5.64 -13.81
CA ILE A 230 26.21 -4.63 -13.17
C ILE A 230 27.05 -5.26 -12.05
N VAL A 231 26.44 -6.09 -11.20
CA VAL A 231 27.14 -6.78 -10.11
C VAL A 231 28.21 -7.75 -10.63
N LEU A 232 27.90 -8.56 -11.64
CA LEU A 232 28.87 -9.47 -12.26
C LEU A 232 30.02 -8.71 -12.92
N PHE A 233 29.74 -7.60 -13.60
CA PHE A 233 30.77 -6.80 -14.24
C PHE A 233 31.69 -6.11 -13.23
N LEU A 234 31.11 -5.47 -12.19
CA LEU A 234 31.88 -4.81 -11.13
C LEU A 234 32.71 -5.82 -10.34
N SER A 235 32.13 -6.97 -9.96
CA SER A 235 32.88 -8.04 -9.28
C SER A 235 34.00 -8.61 -10.17
N GLY A 236 33.76 -8.81 -11.46
CA GLY A 236 34.78 -9.22 -12.42
C GLY A 236 35.90 -8.20 -12.58
N MET A 237 35.58 -6.91 -12.66
CA MET A 237 36.57 -5.83 -12.73
C MET A 237 37.42 -5.76 -11.45
N VAL A 238 36.79 -5.82 -10.27
CA VAL A 238 37.50 -5.86 -8.98
C VAL A 238 38.37 -7.10 -8.88
N ALA A 239 37.86 -8.27 -9.28
CA ALA A 239 38.62 -9.52 -9.29
C ALA A 239 39.82 -9.45 -10.25
N MET A 240 39.67 -8.86 -11.44
CA MET A 240 40.77 -8.68 -12.39
C MET A 240 41.83 -7.72 -11.85
N ILE A 241 41.42 -6.60 -11.25
CA ILE A 241 42.34 -5.67 -10.57
C ILE A 241 43.09 -6.41 -9.47
N MET A 242 42.37 -7.12 -8.58
CA MET A 242 42.94 -7.85 -7.46
C MET A 242 43.91 -8.96 -7.92
N LEU A 243 43.54 -9.74 -8.93
CA LEU A 243 44.41 -10.78 -9.51
C LEU A 243 45.64 -10.16 -10.17
N ARG A 244 45.49 -9.05 -10.89
CA ARG A 244 46.60 -8.36 -11.54
C ARG A 244 47.57 -7.75 -10.52
N THR A 245 47.05 -7.14 -9.45
CA THR A 245 47.88 -6.62 -8.36
C THR A 245 48.58 -7.76 -7.62
N LEU A 246 47.86 -8.86 -7.32
CA LEU A 246 48.43 -10.01 -6.63
C LEU A 246 49.54 -10.69 -7.46
N HIS A 247 49.32 -10.94 -8.75
CA HIS A 247 50.35 -11.50 -9.63
C HIS A 247 51.59 -10.59 -9.74
N LYS A 248 51.37 -9.28 -9.89
CA LYS A 248 52.47 -8.29 -9.95
C LYS A 248 53.25 -8.26 -8.65
N ASP A 249 52.56 -8.29 -7.50
CA ASP A 249 53.20 -8.29 -6.20
C ASP A 249 53.97 -9.60 -5.96
N ILE A 250 53.40 -10.76 -6.26
CA ILE A 250 54.10 -12.07 -6.16
C ILE A 250 55.34 -12.11 -7.05
N ALA A 251 55.24 -11.65 -8.30
CA ALA A 251 56.37 -11.62 -9.23
C ALA A 251 57.50 -10.70 -8.72
N ARG A 252 57.15 -9.55 -8.14
CA ARG A 252 58.12 -8.65 -7.49
C ARG A 252 58.77 -9.31 -6.28
N TYR A 253 58.02 -9.99 -5.42
CA TYR A 253 58.57 -10.70 -4.26
C TYR A 253 59.59 -11.77 -4.68
N ASN A 254 59.26 -12.59 -5.69
CA ASN A 254 60.17 -13.64 -6.16
C ASN A 254 61.45 -13.11 -6.80
N GLN A 255 61.50 -11.85 -7.23
CA GLN A 255 62.70 -11.20 -7.78
C GLN A 255 63.60 -10.57 -6.69
N MET A 256 63.07 -10.32 -5.50
CA MET A 256 63.77 -9.62 -4.41
C MET A 256 64.42 -10.56 -3.37
N ASP A 257 64.26 -11.88 -3.54
CA ASP A 257 64.89 -12.95 -2.74
C ASP A 257 66.45 -12.97 -2.85
N SER A 258 67.04 -12.03 -3.58
CA SER A 258 68.50 -11.83 -3.72
C SER A 258 69.07 -10.72 -2.83
N THR A 259 68.26 -10.07 -2.00
CA THR A 259 68.67 -8.99 -1.07
C THR A 259 67.97 -9.17 0.28
N GLU A 260 68.55 -10.02 1.13
CA GLU A 260 67.95 -10.57 2.37
C GLU A 260 67.51 -9.54 3.43
N ASP A 261 67.94 -8.27 3.37
CA ASP A 261 67.69 -7.32 4.48
C ASP A 261 66.57 -6.27 4.22
N ALA A 262 65.95 -6.22 3.04
CA ALA A 262 64.92 -5.22 2.71
C ALA A 262 63.47 -5.75 2.74
N GLN A 263 63.30 -7.03 3.07
CA GLN A 263 62.07 -7.79 2.83
C GLN A 263 61.05 -7.68 3.98
N GLU A 264 61.45 -7.19 5.16
CA GLU A 264 60.59 -7.10 6.34
C GLU A 264 59.79 -5.78 6.44
N GLU A 265 60.13 -4.72 5.68
CA GLU A 265 59.54 -3.38 5.86
C GLU A 265 58.49 -2.94 4.82
N PHE A 266 58.13 -3.75 3.83
CA PHE A 266 57.13 -3.38 2.82
C PHE A 266 56.07 -4.45 2.49
N GLY A 267 54.79 -4.04 2.50
CA GLY A 267 53.68 -4.75 1.86
C GLY A 267 52.48 -5.07 2.76
N TRP A 268 51.46 -5.71 2.17
CA TRP A 268 50.22 -6.13 2.86
C TRP A 268 50.47 -7.13 4.00
N LYS A 269 51.65 -7.77 4.06
CA LYS A 269 52.04 -8.66 5.16
C LYS A 269 52.28 -7.92 6.48
N LEU A 270 52.74 -6.67 6.44
CA LEU A 270 52.85 -5.80 7.63
C LEU A 270 51.48 -5.39 8.18
N VAL A 271 50.43 -5.46 7.35
CA VAL A 271 49.06 -5.19 7.79
C VAL A 271 48.62 -6.21 8.85
N HIS A 272 49.19 -7.42 8.88
CA HIS A 272 48.95 -8.36 10.00
C HIS A 272 49.40 -7.77 11.35
N GLY A 273 50.46 -6.96 11.38
CA GLY A 273 50.90 -6.23 12.59
C GLY A 273 50.03 -5.01 12.91
N ASP A 274 49.47 -4.35 11.89
CA ASP A 274 48.63 -3.16 12.05
C ASP A 274 47.13 -3.45 12.28
N ILE A 275 46.63 -4.64 11.93
CA ILE A 275 45.25 -5.10 12.18
C ILE A 275 44.91 -5.09 13.68
N PHE A 276 45.91 -5.26 14.55
CA PHE A 276 45.73 -5.23 15.99
C PHE A 276 45.75 -3.82 16.59
N ARG A 277 46.00 -2.77 15.81
CA ARG A 277 45.93 -1.40 16.34
C ARG A 277 44.47 -1.00 16.55
N PRO A 278 44.11 -0.47 17.74
CA PRO A 278 42.77 0.01 17.98
C PRO A 278 42.46 1.17 17.01
N PRO A 279 41.30 1.14 16.33
CA PRO A 279 40.92 2.18 15.40
C PRO A 279 40.73 3.53 16.13
N ARG A 280 41.15 4.62 15.47
CA ARG A 280 41.04 6.00 16.01
C ARG A 280 39.63 6.36 16.51
N LYS A 281 38.59 5.74 15.93
CA LYS A 281 37.18 5.93 16.31
C LYS A 281 36.50 4.59 16.67
N GLY A 282 37.13 3.78 17.52
CA GLY A 282 36.60 2.46 17.91
C GLY A 282 35.19 2.47 18.51
N MET A 283 34.81 3.52 19.23
CA MET A 283 33.44 3.71 19.72
C MET A 283 32.41 3.78 18.58
N LEU A 284 32.68 4.58 17.54
CA LEU A 284 31.78 4.74 16.42
C LEU A 284 31.67 3.44 15.59
N LEU A 285 32.80 2.76 15.40
CA LEU A 285 32.85 1.47 14.71
C LEU A 285 32.03 0.41 15.46
N SER A 286 32.20 0.33 16.79
CA SER A 286 31.43 -0.58 17.65
C SER A 286 29.92 -0.34 17.56
N VAL A 287 29.49 0.93 17.58
CA VAL A 287 28.07 1.30 17.41
C VAL A 287 27.54 0.88 16.04
N PHE A 288 28.30 1.11 14.96
CA PHE A 288 27.89 0.69 13.62
C PHE A 288 27.82 -0.83 13.47
N LEU A 289 28.79 -1.57 14.05
CA LEU A 289 28.79 -3.03 14.01
C LEU A 289 27.64 -3.63 14.82
N GLY A 290 27.35 -3.08 16.00
CA GLY A 290 26.20 -3.49 16.81
C GLY A 290 24.88 -3.27 16.09
N SER A 291 24.63 -2.04 15.63
CA SER A 291 23.40 -1.68 14.89
C SER A 291 23.30 -2.44 13.56
N GLY A 292 24.40 -2.61 12.84
CA GLY A 292 24.44 -3.37 11.59
C GLY A 292 24.10 -4.84 11.81
N THR A 293 24.62 -5.45 12.89
CA THR A 293 24.27 -6.83 13.26
C THR A 293 22.78 -6.96 13.60
N GLN A 294 22.24 -6.00 14.34
CA GLN A 294 20.81 -5.96 14.67
C GLN A 294 19.93 -5.94 13.42
N ILE A 295 20.21 -5.01 12.49
CA ILE A 295 19.46 -4.86 11.24
C ILE A 295 19.60 -6.11 10.36
N LEU A 296 20.80 -6.70 10.29
CA LEU A 296 21.05 -7.90 9.48
C LEU A 296 20.26 -9.10 9.99
N ILE A 297 20.30 -9.37 11.30
CA ILE A 297 19.52 -10.46 11.91
C ILE A 297 18.02 -10.19 11.76
N MET A 298 17.59 -8.94 12.00
CA MET A 298 16.18 -8.54 11.86
C MET A 298 15.68 -8.77 10.43
N THR A 299 16.48 -8.42 9.42
CA THR A 299 16.13 -8.62 8.00
C THR A 299 15.98 -10.11 7.69
N PHE A 300 16.92 -10.94 8.16
CA PHE A 300 16.87 -12.38 7.92
C PHE A 300 15.65 -13.05 8.58
N VAL A 301 15.38 -12.73 9.84
CA VAL A 301 14.23 -13.27 10.58
C VAL A 301 12.90 -12.80 9.98
N THR A 302 12.82 -11.53 9.58
CA THR A 302 11.64 -10.98 8.91
C THR A 302 11.40 -11.68 7.56
N LEU A 303 12.46 -11.88 6.77
CA LEU A 303 12.38 -12.60 5.50
C LEU A 303 11.90 -14.05 5.70
N PHE A 304 12.42 -14.73 6.71
CA PHE A 304 12.00 -16.08 7.06
C PHE A 304 10.50 -16.15 7.38
N PHE A 305 9.98 -15.26 8.23
CA PHE A 305 8.54 -15.18 8.52
C PHE A 305 7.69 -14.75 7.33
N ALA A 306 8.24 -13.91 6.44
CA ALA A 306 7.57 -13.55 5.18
C ALA A 306 7.45 -14.76 4.25
N CYS A 307 8.51 -15.56 4.09
CA CYS A 307 8.50 -16.79 3.29
C CYS A 307 7.52 -17.85 3.81
N LEU A 308 7.30 -17.91 5.14
CA LEU A 308 6.28 -18.77 5.75
C LEU A 308 4.85 -18.23 5.59
N GLY A 309 4.67 -17.00 5.09
CA GLY A 309 3.36 -16.38 4.86
C GLY A 309 2.73 -15.71 6.08
N PHE A 310 3.41 -15.67 7.23
CA PHE A 310 2.88 -15.02 8.45
C PHE A 310 2.79 -13.50 8.33
N LEU A 311 3.65 -12.90 7.50
CA LEU A 311 3.66 -11.46 7.19
C LEU A 311 2.87 -11.14 5.91
N SER A 312 1.99 -12.04 5.46
CA SER A 312 1.15 -11.79 4.30
C SER A 312 0.24 -10.57 4.53
N PRO A 313 -0.15 -9.85 3.46
CA PRO A 313 -1.09 -8.73 3.54
C PRO A 313 -2.42 -9.06 4.24
N ALA A 314 -2.75 -10.36 4.33
CA ALA A 314 -3.89 -10.86 5.08
C ALA A 314 -3.86 -10.50 6.56
N ASN A 315 -2.68 -10.45 7.17
CA ASN A 315 -2.48 -10.11 8.57
C ASN A 315 -2.11 -8.62 8.68
N ARG A 316 -3.12 -7.75 8.66
CA ARG A 316 -2.93 -6.29 8.72
C ARG A 316 -2.10 -5.89 9.95
N GLY A 317 -1.11 -5.02 9.76
CA GLY A 317 -0.21 -4.57 10.82
C GLY A 317 0.79 -5.61 11.36
N ALA A 318 0.79 -6.85 10.88
CA ALA A 318 1.70 -7.90 11.36
C ALA A 318 3.16 -7.58 11.08
N LEU A 319 3.47 -7.05 9.88
CA LEU A 319 4.84 -6.66 9.50
C LEU A 319 5.43 -5.63 10.46
N MET A 320 4.69 -4.57 10.76
CA MET A 320 5.17 -3.52 11.67
C MET A 320 5.25 -3.99 13.11
N THR A 321 4.27 -4.79 13.54
CA THR A 321 4.31 -5.42 14.87
C THR A 321 5.54 -6.30 15.01
N CYS A 322 5.82 -7.14 14.00
CA CYS A 322 7.00 -8.00 13.96
C CYS A 322 8.29 -7.18 13.96
N ALA A 323 8.37 -6.13 13.14
CA ALA A 323 9.54 -5.24 13.09
C ALA A 323 9.84 -4.60 14.44
N VAL A 324 8.83 -4.07 15.15
CA VAL A 324 9.02 -3.46 16.48
C VAL A 324 9.43 -4.50 17.52
N VAL A 325 8.78 -5.67 17.53
CA VAL A 325 9.12 -6.75 18.46
C VAL A 325 10.54 -7.26 18.21
N LEU A 326 10.92 -7.49 16.96
CA LEU A 326 12.27 -7.91 16.58
C LEU A 326 13.30 -6.83 16.91
N TRP A 327 12.99 -5.55 16.69
CA TRP A 327 13.88 -4.46 17.06
C TRP A 327 14.24 -4.49 18.55
N VAL A 328 13.26 -4.68 19.42
CA VAL A 328 13.46 -4.76 20.87
C VAL A 328 14.23 -6.03 21.27
N LEU A 329 13.83 -7.19 20.77
CA LEU A 329 14.45 -8.48 21.13
C LEU A 329 15.88 -8.62 20.61
N LEU A 330 16.18 -8.08 19.42
CA LEU A 330 17.49 -8.15 18.80
C LEU A 330 18.47 -7.06 19.29
N GLY A 331 18.06 -6.26 20.28
CA GLY A 331 18.96 -5.35 20.99
C GLY A 331 20.06 -6.07 21.76
N THR A 332 19.83 -7.31 22.22
CA THR A 332 20.85 -8.10 22.94
C THR A 332 22.04 -8.50 22.03
N PRO A 333 21.83 -9.09 20.83
CA PRO A 333 22.92 -9.26 19.85
C PRO A 333 23.64 -7.97 19.50
N ALA A 334 22.91 -6.86 19.34
CA ALA A 334 23.49 -5.55 19.03
C ALA A 334 24.46 -5.09 20.12
N GLY A 335 24.02 -5.17 21.38
CA GLY A 335 24.82 -4.82 22.55
C GLY A 335 26.02 -5.75 22.74
N TYR A 336 25.86 -7.06 22.51
CA TYR A 336 26.95 -8.03 22.59
C TYR A 336 28.06 -7.72 21.58
N VAL A 337 27.71 -7.49 20.31
CA VAL A 337 28.68 -7.15 19.26
C VAL A 337 29.33 -5.80 19.55
N ALA A 338 28.55 -4.79 19.91
CA ALA A 338 29.10 -3.48 20.26
C ALA A 338 30.11 -3.58 21.42
N ALA A 339 29.75 -4.26 22.51
CA ALA A 339 30.64 -4.42 23.67
C ALA A 339 31.91 -5.22 23.33
N ARG A 340 31.80 -6.26 22.49
CA ARG A 340 32.92 -7.12 22.10
C ARG A 340 33.95 -6.42 21.22
N PHE A 341 33.51 -5.51 20.34
CA PHE A 341 34.37 -4.74 19.44
C PHE A 341 34.84 -3.41 20.03
N TYR A 342 34.17 -2.92 21.09
CA TYR A 342 34.64 -1.76 21.84
C TYR A 342 35.80 -2.10 22.78
N LYS A 343 35.77 -3.30 23.35
CA LYS A 343 36.87 -3.88 24.15
C LYS A 343 37.99 -4.33 23.24
#